data_AF-A0A2J0MAS7-F1
#
_entry.id   AF-A0A2J0MAS7-F1
#
_cell.length_a   1.000
_cell.length_b   1.000
_cell.length_c   1.000
_cell.angle_alpha   90.00
_cell.angle_beta   90.00
_cell.angle_gamma   90.00
#
_symmetry.space_group_name_H-M   'P 1'
#
loop_
_entity.id
_entity.type
_entity.pdbx_description
1 polymer ?
#
loop_
_entity_poly.entity_id
_entity_poly.type
_entity_poly.pdbx_seq_one_letter_code
_entity_poly.pdbx_strand_id
1 'polypeptide(L)'
;PITIGKLGDIDFGVIISGYVGAILMGAMYLSLGLLISSFTKNQIVSFLISLSVLFAIFIIGSNNVMSFLQGPLASIMQFLSSATHFNSIVKGIFDSRDIIYYLSFTALFIYLNIQTIGSRNWR
;
A
#
# COMPACT_ATOMS: atom_id res chain seq x y z
N PRO A 1 5.77 10.17 20.98
CA PRO A 1 4.80 9.56 21.93
C PRO A 1 5.13 9.85 23.41
N ILE A 2 6.30 9.47 23.92
CA ILE A 2 6.65 9.62 25.35
C ILE A 2 6.77 11.09 25.79
N THR A 3 7.29 11.95 24.92
CA THR A 3 7.46 13.39 25.21
C THR A 3 6.14 14.17 25.15
N ILE A 4 5.15 13.70 24.39
CA ILE A 4 3.86 14.36 24.15
C ILE A 4 2.82 13.91 25.19
N GLY A 5 2.96 12.70 25.76
CA GLY A 5 2.03 12.15 26.75
C GLY A 5 2.13 12.80 28.12
N LYS A 6 3.15 13.63 28.31
CA LYS A 6 3.28 14.51 29.48
C LYS A 6 2.57 15.86 29.30
N LEU A 7 2.08 16.17 28.10
CA LEU A 7 1.54 17.49 27.74
C LEU A 7 0.04 17.49 27.34
N GLY A 8 -0.57 16.32 27.12
CA GLY A 8 -1.99 16.20 26.77
C GLY A 8 -2.49 14.75 26.77
N ASP A 9 -3.81 14.57 26.69
CA ASP A 9 -4.46 13.25 26.66
C ASP A 9 -4.15 12.56 25.32
N ILE A 10 -3.32 11.53 25.36
CA ILE A 10 -2.91 10.80 24.17
C ILE A 10 -3.96 9.75 23.84
N ASP A 11 -4.53 9.88 22.65
CA ASP A 11 -5.27 8.77 22.03
C ASP A 11 -4.27 7.70 21.54
N PHE A 12 -4.01 6.73 22.41
CA PHE A 12 -3.17 5.58 22.07
C PHE A 12 -3.76 4.75 20.92
N GLY A 13 -5.07 4.81 20.67
CA GLY A 13 -5.73 4.12 19.57
C GLY A 13 -5.25 4.63 18.22
N VAL A 14 -5.15 5.95 18.05
CA VAL A 14 -4.63 6.59 16.84
C VAL A 14 -3.15 6.26 16.59
N ILE A 15 -2.36 6.16 17.66
CA ILE A 15 -0.93 5.82 17.54
C ILE A 15 -0.77 4.38 17.07
N ILE A 16 -1.45 3.44 17.72
CA ILE A 16 -1.38 2.02 17.37
C ILE A 16 -1.93 1.80 15.96
N SER A 17 -3.03 2.45 15.59
CA SER A 17 -3.60 2.35 14.24
C SER A 17 -2.62 2.86 13.18
N GLY A 18 -1.97 4.00 13.42
CA GLY A 18 -0.95 4.54 12.52
C GLY A 18 0.21 3.56 12.28
N TYR A 19 0.73 2.93 13.34
CA TYR A 19 1.80 1.93 13.19
C TYR A 19 1.34 0.68 12.45
N VAL A 20 0.16 0.14 12.78
CA VAL A 20 -0.40 -1.04 12.11
C VAL A 20 -0.65 -0.75 10.63
N GLY A 21 -1.24 0.41 10.31
CA GLY A 21 -1.45 0.85 8.93
C GLY A 21 -0.15 1.00 8.15
N ALA A 22 0.89 1.54 8.76
CA ALA A 22 2.20 1.68 8.13
C ALA A 22 2.85 0.32 7.82
N ILE A 23 2.74 -0.64 8.74
CA ILE A 23 3.24 -2.01 8.53
C ILE A 23 2.49 -2.69 7.39
N LEU A 24 1.15 -2.62 7.37
CA LEU A 24 0.32 -3.22 6.33
C LEU A 24 0.61 -2.61 4.95
N MET A 25 0.68 -1.28 4.86
CA MET A 25 1.04 -0.59 3.63
C MET A 25 2.44 -0.96 3.17
N GLY A 26 3.41 -1.02 4.09
CA GLY A 26 4.78 -1.45 3.81
C GLY A 26 4.85 -2.88 3.27
N ALA A 27 4.10 -3.81 3.86
CA ALA A 27 4.03 -5.20 3.42
C ALA A 27 3.49 -5.34 1.97
N MET A 28 2.45 -4.59 1.63
CA MET A 28 1.90 -4.53 0.27
C MET A 28 2.95 -4.03 -0.72
N TYR A 29 3.64 -2.92 -0.40
CA TYR A 29 4.63 -2.32 -1.29
C TYR A 29 5.87 -3.19 -1.47
N LEU A 30 6.36 -3.82 -0.41
CA LEU A 30 7.47 -4.76 -0.48
C LEU A 30 7.12 -5.96 -1.36
N SER A 31 5.92 -6.52 -1.21
CA SER A 31 5.49 -7.65 -2.04
C SER A 31 5.39 -7.29 -3.52
N LEU A 32 4.86 -6.12 -3.85
CA LEU A 32 4.82 -5.62 -5.23
C LEU A 32 6.23 -5.39 -5.81
N GLY A 33 7.14 -4.81 -5.03
CA GLY A 33 8.54 -4.63 -5.44
C GLY A 33 9.27 -5.96 -5.69
N LEU A 34 9.03 -6.97 -4.85
CA LEU A 34 9.55 -8.32 -5.04
C LEU A 34 9.02 -8.95 -6.34
N LEU A 35 7.72 -8.79 -6.62
CA LEU A 35 7.12 -9.25 -7.87
C LEU A 35 7.78 -8.61 -9.09
N ILE A 36 7.95 -7.29 -9.11
CA ILE A 36 8.60 -6.57 -10.22
C ILE A 36 10.07 -7.01 -10.39
N SER A 37 10.77 -7.24 -9.27
CA SER A 37 12.15 -7.75 -9.29
C SER A 37 12.26 -9.13 -9.90
N SER A 38 11.25 -10.00 -9.72
CA SER A 38 11.27 -11.33 -10.32
C SER A 38 11.22 -11.30 -11.86
N PHE A 39 10.66 -10.24 -12.46
CA PHE A 39 10.56 -10.08 -13.91
C PHE A 39 11.82 -9.51 -14.57
N THR A 40 12.70 -8.86 -13.80
CA THR A 40 13.82 -8.08 -14.35
C THR A 40 15.16 -8.61 -13.88
N LYS A 41 16.09 -8.92 -14.79
CA LYS A 41 17.45 -9.36 -14.42
C LYS A 41 18.34 -8.22 -13.90
N ASN A 42 18.03 -6.98 -14.26
CA ASN A 42 18.77 -5.79 -13.84
C ASN A 42 18.12 -5.14 -12.61
N GLN A 43 18.88 -5.10 -11.50
CA GLN A 43 18.42 -4.57 -10.21
C GLN A 43 18.05 -3.08 -10.27
N ILE A 44 18.77 -2.27 -11.05
CA ILE A 44 18.49 -0.83 -11.19
C ILE A 44 17.16 -0.61 -11.91
N VAL A 45 16.93 -1.35 -12.99
CA VAL A 45 15.68 -1.27 -13.76
C VAL A 45 14.50 -1.74 -12.91
N SER A 46 14.66 -2.83 -12.17
CA SER A 46 13.65 -3.31 -11.22
C SER A 46 13.27 -2.25 -10.19
N PHE A 47 14.28 -1.57 -9.62
CA PHE A 47 14.04 -0.52 -8.63
C PHE A 47 13.26 0.66 -9.22
N LEU A 48 13.65 1.15 -10.39
CA LEU A 48 12.99 2.28 -11.04
C LEU A 48 11.54 1.96 -11.43
N ILE A 49 11.27 0.75 -11.94
CA ILE A 49 9.91 0.31 -12.28
C ILE A 49 9.09 0.19 -10.99
N SER A 50 9.63 -0.45 -9.95
CA SER A 50 8.94 -0.58 -8.67
C SER A 50 8.60 0.78 -8.06
N LEU A 51 9.55 1.71 -8.04
CA LEU A 51 9.35 3.07 -7.56
C LEU A 51 8.27 3.79 -8.36
N SER A 52 8.31 3.69 -9.69
CA SER A 52 7.33 4.35 -10.56
C SER A 52 5.91 3.82 -10.34
N VAL A 53 5.76 2.50 -10.21
CA VAL A 53 4.46 1.85 -9.95
C VAL A 53 3.94 2.21 -8.56
N LEU A 54 4.79 2.16 -7.53
CA LEU A 54 4.42 2.54 -6.17
C LEU A 54 4.00 4.02 -6.10
N PHE A 55 4.73 4.90 -6.78
CA PHE A 55 4.42 6.31 -6.84
C PHE A 55 3.09 6.57 -7.55
N ALA A 56 2.80 5.86 -8.63
CA ALA A 56 1.52 5.93 -9.32
C ALA A 56 0.37 5.51 -8.39
N ILE A 57 0.48 4.35 -7.71
CA ILE A 57 -0.53 3.86 -6.75
C ILE A 57 -0.77 4.88 -5.63
N PHE A 58 0.30 5.51 -5.13
CA PHE A 58 0.22 6.54 -4.10
C PHE A 58 -0.52 7.80 -4.57
N ILE A 59 -0.19 8.30 -5.77
CA ILE A 59 -0.75 9.55 -6.31
C ILE A 59 -2.20 9.42 -6.78
N ILE A 60 -2.61 8.25 -7.26
CA ILE A 60 -3.99 7.99 -7.70
C ILE A 60 -5.01 8.37 -6.62
N GLY A 61 -4.64 8.23 -5.34
CA GLY A 61 -5.45 8.62 -4.19
C GLY A 61 -5.58 10.07 -3.84
N SER A 62 -4.72 10.91 -4.41
CA SER A 62 -4.68 12.31 -4.04
C SER A 62 -5.94 13.02 -4.52
N ASN A 63 -6.48 13.91 -3.69
CA ASN A 63 -7.64 14.74 -4.07
C ASN A 63 -7.42 15.46 -5.40
N ASN A 64 -6.18 15.83 -5.70
CA ASN A 64 -5.78 16.49 -6.94
C ASN A 64 -6.02 15.60 -8.18
N VAL A 65 -5.84 14.28 -8.09
CA VAL A 65 -6.07 13.36 -9.21
C VAL A 65 -7.53 12.96 -9.29
N MET A 66 -8.17 12.75 -8.13
CA MET A 66 -9.60 12.45 -8.05
C MET A 66 -10.47 13.57 -8.61
N SER A 67 -10.08 14.85 -8.48
CA SER A 67 -10.84 15.98 -9.06
C SER A 67 -10.87 16.01 -10.59
N PHE A 68 -9.90 15.38 -11.26
CA PHE A 68 -9.88 15.27 -12.73
C PHE A 68 -10.63 14.04 -13.25
N LEU A 69 -10.96 13.08 -12.38
CA LEU A 69 -11.65 11.85 -12.73
C LEU A 69 -13.15 11.98 -12.39
N GLN A 70 -14.02 11.87 -13.39
CA GLN A 70 -15.48 11.91 -13.20
C GLN A 70 -16.11 10.55 -13.51
N GLY A 71 -17.24 10.25 -12.84
CA GLY A 71 -18.04 9.05 -13.10
C GLY A 71 -17.46 7.76 -12.46
N PRO A 72 -17.84 6.57 -12.97
CA PRO A 72 -17.52 5.27 -12.35
C PRO A 72 -16.02 4.97 -12.30
N LEU A 73 -15.22 5.61 -13.16
CA LEU A 73 -13.76 5.48 -13.16
C LEU A 73 -13.14 6.08 -11.89
N ALA A 74 -13.73 7.15 -11.34
CA ALA A 74 -13.28 7.77 -10.10
C ALA A 74 -13.47 6.83 -8.91
N SER A 75 -14.59 6.11 -8.84
CA SER A 75 -14.86 5.14 -7.75
C SER A 75 -13.88 3.97 -7.75
N ILE A 76 -13.53 3.45 -8.93
CA ILE A 76 -12.53 2.37 -9.07
C ILE A 76 -11.14 2.87 -8.63
N MET A 77 -10.76 4.07 -9.07
CA MET A 77 -9.46 4.66 -8.71
C MET A 77 -9.39 5.03 -7.22
N GLN A 78 -10.50 5.41 -6.61
CA GLN A 78 -10.61 5.64 -5.18
C GLN A 78 -10.46 4.34 -4.37
N PHE A 79 -11.01 3.22 -4.87
CA PHE A 79 -10.81 1.90 -4.28
C PHE A 79 -9.37 1.39 -4.43
N LEU A 80 -8.72 1.70 -5.55
CA LEU A 80 -7.32 1.30 -5.80
C LEU A 80 -6.31 2.17 -5.04
N SER A 81 -6.77 3.27 -4.45
CA SER A 81 -5.91 4.17 -3.72
C SER A 81 -5.48 3.60 -2.37
N SER A 82 -4.18 3.40 -2.20
CA SER A 82 -3.60 3.12 -0.88
C SER A 82 -3.60 4.34 0.05
N ALA A 83 -3.57 5.56 -0.51
CA ALA A 83 -3.46 6.79 0.27
C ALA A 83 -4.77 7.18 0.97
N THR A 84 -5.93 6.88 0.38
CA THR A 84 -7.24 7.11 0.99
C THR A 84 -7.46 6.17 2.17
N HIS A 85 -7.16 4.88 2.00
CA HIS A 85 -7.23 3.87 3.07
C HIS A 85 -6.25 4.17 4.21
N PHE A 86 -5.03 4.64 3.90
CA PHE A 86 -4.08 5.05 4.92
C PHE A 86 -4.56 6.26 5.73
N ASN A 87 -5.19 7.25 5.08
CA ASN A 87 -5.76 8.42 5.78
C ASN A 87 -6.90 8.06 6.74
N SER A 88 -7.68 7.03 6.44
CA SER A 88 -8.72 6.51 7.35
C SER A 88 -8.09 5.86 8.59
N ILE A 89 -7.07 5.02 8.40
CA ILE A 89 -6.38 4.34 9.49
C ILE A 89 -5.64 5.32 10.41
N VAL A 90 -4.99 6.35 9.85
CA VAL A 90 -4.25 7.37 10.62
C VAL A 90 -5.18 8.24 11.48
N LYS A 91 -6.48 8.28 11.19
CA LYS A 91 -7.48 8.99 12.01
C LYS A 91 -7.98 8.15 13.20
N GLY A 92 -7.40 6.97 13.44
CA GLY A 92 -7.83 6.07 14.53
C GLY A 92 -9.06 5.22 14.19
N ILE A 93 -9.59 5.33 12.97
CA ILE A 93 -10.74 4.54 12.52
C ILE A 93 -10.20 3.24 11.97
N PHE A 94 -10.21 2.20 12.80
CA PHE A 94 -9.88 0.84 12.39
C PHE A 94 -11.03 0.25 11.57
N ASP A 95 -11.04 0.51 10.26
CA ASP A 95 -11.96 -0.15 9.35
C ASP A 95 -11.39 -1.50 8.89
N SER A 96 -12.16 -2.56 9.06
CA SER A 96 -11.85 -3.89 8.53
C SER A 96 -11.59 -3.88 7.01
N ARG A 97 -12.23 -2.96 6.27
CA ARG A 97 -12.09 -2.84 4.81
C ARG A 97 -10.66 -2.50 4.41
N ASP A 98 -10.02 -1.59 5.13
CA ASP A 98 -8.66 -1.15 4.83
C ASP A 98 -7.65 -2.26 5.12
N ILE A 99 -7.83 -2.99 6.23
CA ILE A 99 -6.98 -4.15 6.57
C ILE A 99 -7.11 -5.25 5.52
N ILE A 100 -8.34 -5.60 5.16
CA ILE A 100 -8.63 -6.63 4.15
C ILE A 100 -8.04 -6.21 2.80
N TYR A 101 -8.11 -4.93 2.43
CA TYR A 101 -7.49 -4.40 1.23
C TYR A 101 -5.99 -4.69 1.21
N TYR A 102 -5.24 -4.20 2.22
CA TYR A 102 -3.78 -4.39 2.25
C TYR A 102 -3.39 -5.87 2.27
N LEU A 103 -4.03 -6.69 3.12
CA LEU A 103 -3.73 -8.11 3.22
C LEU A 103 -4.03 -8.87 1.92
N SER A 104 -5.14 -8.55 1.25
CA SER A 104 -5.52 -9.20 -0.01
C SER A 104 -4.51 -8.88 -1.11
N PHE A 105 -4.09 -7.63 -1.24
CA PHE A 105 -3.07 -7.23 -2.21
C PHE A 105 -1.70 -7.82 -1.88
N THR A 106 -1.28 -7.81 -0.61
CA THR A 106 -0.04 -8.48 -0.18
C THR A 106 -0.06 -9.97 -0.52
N ALA A 107 -1.14 -10.69 -0.18
CA ALA A 107 -1.26 -12.12 -0.47
C ALA A 107 -1.25 -12.40 -1.98
N LEU A 108 -1.97 -11.59 -2.77
CA LEU A 108 -2.00 -11.70 -4.23
C LEU A 108 -0.60 -11.53 -4.84
N PHE A 109 0.14 -10.50 -4.44
CA PHE A 109 1.48 -10.24 -4.97
C PHE A 109 2.50 -11.31 -4.56
N ILE A 110 2.43 -11.82 -3.32
CA ILE A 110 3.26 -12.96 -2.88
C ILE A 110 2.93 -14.20 -3.72
N TYR A 111 1.64 -14.50 -3.92
CA TYR A 111 1.22 -15.64 -4.72
C TYR A 111 1.74 -15.56 -6.16
N LEU A 112 1.62 -14.39 -6.81
CA LEU A 112 2.15 -14.15 -8.14
C LEU A 112 3.68 -14.25 -8.18
N ASN A 113 4.37 -13.82 -7.12
CA ASN A 113 5.82 -13.92 -7.02
C ASN A 113 6.25 -15.40 -6.98
N ILE A 114 5.60 -16.23 -6.16
CA ILE A 114 5.85 -17.67 -6.08
C ILE A 114 5.63 -18.33 -7.44
N GLN A 115 4.54 -18.01 -8.14
CA GLN A 115 4.26 -18.56 -9.46
C GLN A 115 5.32 -18.17 -10.50
N THR A 116 5.78 -16.91 -10.47
CA THR A 116 6.82 -16.42 -11.39
C THR A 116 8.15 -17.11 -11.15
N ILE A 117 8.53 -17.33 -9.89
CA ILE A 117 9.75 -18.07 -9.53
C ILE A 117 9.61 -19.56 -9.90
N GLY A 118 8.46 -20.17 -9.59
CA GLY A 118 8.17 -21.57 -9.92
C GLY A 118 8.28 -21.86 -11.42
N SER A 119 7.70 -21.01 -12.26
CA SER A 119 7.81 -21.10 -13.72
C SER A 119 9.26 -21.04 -14.22
N ARG A 120 10.14 -20.33 -13.52
CA ARG A 120 11.57 -20.23 -13.84
C ARG A 120 12.37 -21.48 -13.50
N ASN A 121 11.93 -22.26 -12.52
CA ASN A 121 12.60 -23.50 -12.11
C ASN A 121 12.25 -24.70 -13.02
N TRP A 122 11.19 -24.58 -13.84
CA TRP A 122 10.69 -25.65 -14.70
C TRP A 122 11.12 -25.46 -16.18
N ARG A 123 11.89 -24.41 -16.47
CA ARG A 123 12.56 -24.17 -17.76
C ARG A 123 14.06 -24.34 -17.58
#